data_AF-A0A8C1V3H4-F1
#
_entry.id   AF-A0A8C1V3H4-F1
#
_cell.length_a   1.000
_cell.length_b   1.000
_cell.length_c   1.000
_cell.angle_alpha   90.00
_cell.angle_beta   90.00
_cell.angle_gamma   90.00
#
_symmetry.space_group_name_H-M   'P 1'
#
loop_
_entity.id
_entity.type
_entity.pdbx_description
1 polymer ?
#
loop_
_entity_poly.entity_id
_entity_poly.type
_entity_poly.pdbx_seq_one_letter_code
_entity_poly.pdbx_strand_id
1 'polypeptide(L)'
;MHTIYPIPSRCSRGYDCEKQHRVQPLITPGEKVHFESPELIATYKTLRLHICETFPLKRTSKLGCLHKSWFHAKLIMLSSIKLVSKTRAVFGGSQIFKACASQRVVKQGHFDGDQSNVSCTRRMSGTGFNVPPSAEFVARVSGIATMCKLPFQKTADGLDAAFVGVPIDTGTSNRPGARFGPRHIRAESAMIRLYNGWTRAAPYESLRVADLGDVNVNLFDLKDTCKRIREAYREIVATGCIPLTLGGDHTIAYPILQAVAERHGPVGLIHVDAHADTSDMILGEKIGHGTPFRRCVDEGLLDCKRVVQIGLRGSGYSPDNYEWSRAQGFRVVEAVECWHKSLVPLMEEVRSQMGTRPVYLSFDIDSLDPAFAPGTGTPEIAGLTPIQALEIIRGCRGLNLVGCDLVEVSPPYDTTGTVLYIYIYIYIYIYIYIYIYIYIYIYIYIYIYIY
;
A
#
# COMPACT_ATOMS: atom_id res chain seq x y z
N MET A 1 -31.86 13.04 36.98
CA MET A 1 -33.24 13.17 36.48
C MET A 1 -33.21 13.86 35.12
N HIS A 2 -33.72 13.16 34.10
CA HIS A 2 -34.30 13.60 32.81
C HIS A 2 -33.69 14.72 31.93
N THR A 3 -33.06 14.30 30.83
CA THR A 3 -33.44 14.43 29.39
C THR A 3 -34.38 15.59 28.92
N ILE A 4 -34.05 16.26 27.78
CA ILE A 4 -34.81 16.37 26.48
C ILE A 4 -34.47 17.64 25.62
N TYR A 5 -33.95 17.38 24.40
CA TYR A 5 -34.09 17.99 23.03
C TYR A 5 -34.05 19.51 22.70
N PRO A 6 -33.62 19.81 21.45
CA PRO A 6 -34.25 20.83 20.61
C PRO A 6 -34.81 20.28 19.27
N ILE A 7 -35.96 20.80 18.84
CA ILE A 7 -36.46 20.86 17.45
C ILE A 7 -37.04 22.27 17.26
N PRO A 8 -36.80 22.96 16.12
CA PRO A 8 -37.82 23.08 15.06
C PRO A 8 -37.16 23.13 13.64
N SER A 9 -37.81 23.04 12.49
CA SER A 9 -39.13 22.66 12.00
C SER A 9 -39.01 22.60 10.46
N ARG A 10 -39.81 21.76 9.79
CA ARG A 10 -39.88 21.64 8.33
C ARG A 10 -40.63 22.81 7.70
N CYS A 11 -40.30 23.15 6.44
CA CYS A 11 -41.28 23.65 5.48
C CYS A 11 -41.09 22.99 4.11
N SER A 12 -42.18 22.88 3.35
CA SER A 12 -42.43 21.89 2.32
C SER A 12 -43.04 22.50 1.05
N ARG A 13 -42.90 21.78 -0.08
CA ARG A 13 -43.70 21.77 -1.35
C ARG A 13 -43.17 22.57 -2.56
N GLY A 14 -42.64 21.84 -3.55
CA GLY A 14 -43.26 21.47 -4.85
C GLY A 14 -43.59 22.54 -5.89
N TYR A 15 -43.17 22.32 -7.15
CA TYR A 15 -43.95 22.43 -8.41
C TYR A 15 -43.14 21.90 -9.62
N ASP A 16 -43.82 21.73 -10.75
CA ASP A 16 -43.74 20.65 -11.75
C ASP A 16 -43.43 21.15 -13.19
N CYS A 17 -43.25 20.19 -14.11
CA CYS A 17 -43.45 20.21 -15.57
C CYS A 17 -42.37 20.67 -16.59
N GLU A 18 -41.89 19.64 -17.32
CA GLU A 18 -41.85 19.44 -18.80
C GLU A 18 -41.55 20.59 -19.79
N LYS A 19 -40.60 20.32 -20.71
CA LYS A 19 -40.84 20.40 -22.16
C LYS A 19 -39.81 19.62 -22.99
N GLN A 20 -40.36 18.80 -23.90
CA GLN A 20 -39.69 17.96 -24.89
C GLN A 20 -39.11 18.78 -26.06
N HIS A 21 -37.99 18.31 -26.65
CA HIS A 21 -37.79 18.39 -28.10
C HIS A 21 -37.10 17.11 -28.61
N ARG A 22 -37.78 16.43 -29.55
CA ARG A 22 -37.27 15.32 -30.37
C ARG A 22 -36.35 15.86 -31.46
N VAL A 23 -35.25 15.18 -31.76
CA VAL A 23 -34.64 15.16 -33.10
C VAL A 23 -34.09 13.74 -33.36
N GLN A 24 -34.55 13.10 -34.44
CA GLN A 24 -33.98 11.87 -35.00
C GLN A 24 -32.73 12.18 -35.84
N PRO A 25 -31.76 11.26 -35.98
CA PRO A 25 -30.59 11.49 -36.81
C PRO A 25 -30.84 11.05 -38.27
N LEU A 26 -30.59 11.97 -39.19
CA LEU A 26 -30.15 11.69 -40.55
C LEU A 26 -28.79 12.39 -40.68
N ILE A 27 -27.77 11.73 -41.21
CA ILE A 27 -26.82 12.27 -42.19
C ILE A 27 -25.71 11.24 -42.49
N THR A 28 -25.49 11.12 -43.80
CA THR A 28 -24.49 10.41 -44.59
C THR A 28 -23.05 10.96 -44.44
N PRO A 29 -22.01 10.26 -44.92
CA PRO A 29 -20.63 10.64 -44.65
C PRO A 29 -20.09 11.75 -45.57
N GLY A 30 -19.62 12.85 -44.96
CA GLY A 30 -18.63 13.77 -45.55
C GLY A 30 -18.90 15.26 -45.31
N GLU A 31 -18.35 15.86 -44.23
CA GLU A 31 -18.07 17.32 -44.16
C GLU A 31 -17.12 17.70 -43.00
N LYS A 32 -16.34 18.78 -43.19
CA LYS A 32 -15.27 19.30 -42.32
C LYS A 32 -15.83 20.15 -41.16
N VAL A 33 -15.15 20.15 -39.99
CA VAL A 33 -15.58 20.90 -38.79
C VAL A 33 -14.77 22.20 -38.62
N HIS A 34 -15.47 23.35 -38.54
CA HIS A 34 -14.95 24.64 -38.08
C HIS A 34 -15.22 24.84 -36.57
N PHE A 35 -14.35 25.56 -35.86
CA PHE A 35 -14.48 25.84 -34.41
C PHE A 35 -14.86 27.32 -34.19
N GLU A 36 -15.99 27.57 -33.52
CA GLU A 36 -16.52 28.91 -33.18
C GLU A 36 -16.39 29.24 -31.68
N SER A 37 -15.16 29.30 -31.16
CA SER A 37 -14.91 29.78 -29.79
C SER A 37 -13.67 30.68 -29.74
N PRO A 38 -13.82 31.98 -29.44
CA PRO A 38 -12.69 32.93 -29.34
C PRO A 38 -11.66 32.55 -28.26
N GLU A 39 -12.09 31.88 -27.18
CA GLU A 39 -11.23 31.46 -26.05
C GLU A 39 -10.32 30.28 -26.42
N LEU A 40 -10.81 29.36 -27.27
CA LEU A 40 -10.01 28.28 -27.86
C LEU A 40 -8.98 28.80 -28.87
N ILE A 41 -9.32 29.86 -29.62
CA ILE A 41 -8.39 30.53 -30.54
C ILE A 41 -7.27 31.24 -29.76
N ALA A 42 -7.60 31.89 -28.63
CA ALA A 42 -6.62 32.55 -27.76
C ALA A 42 -5.64 31.53 -27.15
N THR A 43 -6.15 30.42 -26.62
CA THR A 43 -5.33 29.34 -26.05
C THR A 43 -4.40 28.72 -27.09
N TYR A 44 -4.87 28.54 -28.33
CA TYR A 44 -4.06 28.01 -29.42
C TYR A 44 -2.98 28.98 -29.90
N LYS A 45 -3.25 30.29 -29.93
CA LYS A 45 -2.26 31.32 -30.29
C LYS A 45 -1.15 31.43 -29.23
N THR A 46 -1.48 31.34 -27.95
CA THR A 46 -0.50 31.37 -26.85
C THR A 46 0.41 30.15 -26.88
N LEU A 47 -0.14 28.95 -27.12
CA LEU A 47 0.66 27.73 -27.28
C LEU A 47 1.55 27.76 -28.53
N ARG A 48 1.11 28.38 -29.62
CA ARG A 48 1.88 28.48 -30.87
C ARG A 48 3.07 29.44 -30.75
N LEU A 49 2.91 30.54 -30.01
CA LEU A 49 3.98 31.51 -29.75
C LEU A 49 5.04 30.92 -28.82
N HIS A 50 4.64 30.22 -27.76
CA HIS A 50 5.57 29.64 -26.80
C HIS A 50 6.50 28.57 -27.41
N ILE A 51 5.99 27.81 -28.39
CA ILE A 51 6.76 26.78 -29.11
C ILE A 51 7.73 27.38 -30.14
N CYS A 52 7.46 28.59 -30.67
CA CYS A 52 8.34 29.23 -31.65
C CYS A 52 9.50 30.01 -31.01
N GLU A 53 9.37 30.46 -29.76
CA GLU A 53 10.42 31.22 -29.06
C GLU A 53 11.45 30.33 -28.34
N THR A 54 11.14 29.06 -28.03
CA THR A 54 12.07 28.15 -27.33
C THR A 54 13.09 27.47 -28.23
N PHE A 55 12.97 27.55 -29.56
CA PHE A 55 13.85 26.84 -30.49
C PHE A 55 14.23 27.68 -31.72
N PRO A 56 15.32 28.48 -31.67
CA PRO A 56 15.88 29.07 -32.88
C PRO A 56 16.55 27.96 -33.73
N LEU A 57 15.93 27.64 -34.86
CA LEU A 57 16.48 26.73 -35.88
C LEU A 57 17.77 27.31 -36.48
N LYS A 58 18.94 26.87 -36.00
CA LYS A 58 20.19 26.97 -36.78
C LYS A 58 20.34 25.70 -37.63
N ARG A 59 20.43 25.92 -38.95
CA ARG A 59 20.72 24.91 -39.97
C ARG A 59 22.08 24.26 -39.73
N THR A 60 22.11 22.95 -39.50
CA THR A 60 23.22 22.08 -39.91
C THR A 60 22.69 20.71 -40.34
N SER A 61 23.22 20.27 -41.48
CA SER A 61 22.86 19.09 -42.25
C SER A 61 23.32 17.76 -41.65
N LYS A 62 22.57 16.69 -41.99
CA LYS A 62 22.81 15.24 -41.78
C LYS A 62 22.30 14.62 -40.47
N LEU A 63 20.98 14.38 -40.41
CA LEU A 63 20.32 13.19 -39.81
C LEU A 63 18.81 13.29 -40.05
N GLY A 64 18.39 12.94 -41.26
CA GLY A 64 17.06 13.27 -41.81
C GLY A 64 15.98 12.19 -41.72
N CYS A 65 16.08 11.19 -40.82
CA CYS A 65 15.08 10.12 -40.73
C CYS A 65 14.45 9.86 -39.35
N LEU A 66 14.80 10.61 -38.29
CA LEU A 66 14.27 10.35 -36.93
C LEU A 66 13.24 11.36 -36.41
N HIS A 67 12.94 12.44 -37.15
CA HIS A 67 12.03 13.49 -36.68
C HIS A 67 10.62 13.48 -37.30
N LYS A 68 10.35 12.66 -38.32
CA LYS A 68 8.99 12.53 -38.91
C LYS A 68 8.09 11.53 -38.16
N SER A 69 8.67 10.60 -37.40
CA SER A 69 7.97 9.57 -36.63
C SER A 69 7.32 10.10 -35.34
N TRP A 70 7.90 11.14 -34.72
CA TRP A 70 7.34 11.77 -33.52
C TRP A 70 6.06 12.57 -33.77
N PHE A 71 5.92 13.17 -34.96
CA PHE A 71 4.74 13.98 -35.30
C PHE A 71 3.50 13.12 -35.61
N HIS A 72 3.67 11.91 -36.14
CA HIS A 72 2.56 10.98 -36.41
C HIS A 72 2.02 10.31 -35.14
N ALA A 73 2.88 9.98 -34.16
CA ALA A 73 2.46 9.33 -32.92
C ALA A 73 1.51 10.20 -32.07
N LYS A 74 1.73 11.53 -32.07
CA LYS A 74 0.91 12.47 -31.28
C LYS A 74 -0.48 12.72 -31.88
N LEU A 75 -0.62 12.63 -33.21
CA LEU A 75 -1.92 12.74 -33.91
C LEU A 75 -2.78 11.47 -33.76
N ILE A 76 -2.16 10.28 -33.71
CA ILE A 76 -2.87 9.01 -33.52
C ILE A 76 -3.43 8.92 -32.09
N MET A 77 -2.67 9.36 -31.07
CA MET A 77 -3.12 9.36 -29.67
C MET A 77 -4.40 10.19 -29.43
N LEU A 78 -4.53 11.34 -30.12
CA LEU A 78 -5.71 12.21 -30.01
C LEU A 78 -6.93 11.65 -30.77
N SER A 79 -6.72 10.79 -31.77
CA SER A 79 -7.82 10.11 -32.49
C SER A 79 -8.39 8.92 -31.72
N SER A 80 -7.57 8.19 -30.97
CA SER A 80 -7.97 7.01 -30.18
C SER A 80 -8.82 7.37 -28.95
N ILE A 81 -8.59 8.55 -28.35
CA ILE A 81 -9.39 9.05 -27.22
C ILE A 81 -10.83 9.37 -27.64
N LYS A 82 -11.06 9.74 -28.92
CA LYS A 82 -12.42 9.97 -29.48
C LYS A 82 -13.14 8.68 -29.88
N LEU A 83 -12.44 7.54 -30.02
CA LEU A 83 -13.05 6.27 -30.40
C LEU A 83 -13.66 5.55 -29.19
N VAL A 84 -13.02 5.63 -28.02
CA VAL A 84 -13.51 5.02 -26.76
C VAL A 84 -14.77 5.71 -26.22
N SER A 85 -15.00 6.99 -26.56
CA SER A 85 -16.22 7.71 -26.15
C SER A 85 -17.44 7.42 -27.04
N LYS A 86 -17.28 6.80 -28.21
CA LYS A 86 -18.40 6.47 -29.13
C LYS A 86 -18.90 5.03 -29.01
N THR A 87 -18.13 4.10 -28.47
CA THR A 87 -18.54 2.69 -28.30
C THR A 87 -19.41 2.42 -27.07
N ARG A 88 -19.54 3.39 -26.15
CA ARG A 88 -20.43 3.29 -24.97
C ARG A 88 -21.90 3.66 -25.25
N ALA A 89 -22.25 4.02 -26.48
CA ALA A 89 -23.59 4.48 -26.86
C ALA A 89 -24.39 3.49 -27.75
N VAL A 90 -23.92 2.24 -27.96
CA VAL A 90 -24.55 1.29 -28.92
C VAL A 90 -25.13 0.01 -28.28
N PHE A 91 -25.02 -0.20 -26.97
CA PHE A 91 -25.67 -1.34 -26.32
C PHE A 91 -26.52 -0.92 -25.11
N GLY A 92 -27.76 -0.52 -25.41
CA GLY A 92 -28.86 -0.50 -24.46
C GLY A 92 -30.19 -0.59 -25.23
N GLY A 93 -30.96 -1.68 -25.04
CA GLY A 93 -32.37 -1.74 -25.48
C GLY A 93 -32.95 -3.10 -25.87
N SER A 94 -33.49 -3.81 -24.87
CA SER A 94 -34.70 -4.68 -24.84
C SER A 94 -35.15 -5.55 -26.04
N GLN A 95 -35.35 -6.86 -25.77
CA GLN A 95 -36.52 -7.65 -26.22
C GLN A 95 -36.90 -8.67 -25.12
N ILE A 96 -38.06 -8.51 -24.46
CA ILE A 96 -39.34 -9.24 -24.67
C ILE A 96 -39.25 -10.73 -24.28
N PHE A 97 -39.88 -11.13 -23.17
CA PHE A 97 -40.60 -12.41 -23.06
C PHE A 97 -41.80 -12.28 -22.11
N LYS A 98 -43.00 -12.51 -22.66
CA LYS A 98 -44.27 -12.77 -21.97
C LYS A 98 -44.59 -14.27 -22.12
N ALA A 99 -45.30 -14.79 -21.11
CA ALA A 99 -45.99 -16.09 -21.06
C ALA A 99 -45.07 -17.33 -20.94
N CYS A 100 -45.38 -18.38 -20.17
CA CYS A 100 -46.69 -18.87 -19.79
C CYS A 100 -46.63 -19.64 -18.46
N ALA A 101 -47.72 -19.56 -17.71
CA ALA A 101 -48.01 -20.38 -16.55
C ALA A 101 -48.25 -21.84 -16.95
N SER A 102 -47.73 -22.78 -16.15
CA SER A 102 -48.46 -24.01 -15.82
C SER A 102 -47.87 -24.63 -14.55
N GLN A 103 -48.59 -24.49 -13.44
CA GLN A 103 -48.45 -25.34 -12.27
C GLN A 103 -48.76 -26.79 -12.66
N ARG A 104 -47.89 -27.72 -12.27
CA ARG A 104 -48.28 -29.12 -12.03
C ARG A 104 -47.76 -29.53 -10.66
N VAL A 105 -48.73 -29.82 -9.80
CA VAL A 105 -48.59 -30.48 -8.50
C VAL A 105 -48.34 -31.96 -8.75
N VAL A 106 -47.25 -32.53 -8.21
CA VAL A 106 -47.18 -33.98 -7.88
C VAL A 106 -46.32 -34.22 -6.63
N LYS A 107 -47.04 -34.53 -5.54
CA LYS A 107 -46.81 -35.51 -4.45
C LYS A 107 -45.52 -35.50 -3.61
N GLN A 108 -45.76 -35.44 -2.30
CA GLN A 108 -44.92 -35.92 -1.20
C GLN A 108 -44.28 -37.28 -1.50
N GLY A 109 -42.96 -37.36 -1.34
CA GLY A 109 -42.16 -38.57 -1.33
C GLY A 109 -41.00 -38.41 -0.35
N HIS A 110 -40.89 -39.38 0.56
CA HIS A 110 -39.87 -39.68 1.56
C HIS A 110 -38.55 -38.88 1.59
N PHE A 111 -38.20 -38.46 2.81
CA PHE A 111 -36.84 -38.13 3.24
C PHE A 111 -35.99 -39.41 3.25
N ASP A 112 -34.94 -39.45 2.42
CA ASP A 112 -33.69 -40.18 2.66
C ASP A 112 -32.69 -39.71 1.59
N GLY A 113 -31.50 -39.23 2.00
CA GLY A 113 -30.41 -38.98 1.05
C GLY A 113 -29.48 -37.80 1.36
N ASP A 114 -28.34 -38.15 1.94
CA ASP A 114 -26.99 -37.72 1.53
C ASP A 114 -26.63 -36.22 1.58
N GLN A 115 -25.88 -35.86 2.64
CA GLN A 115 -25.06 -34.65 2.71
C GLN A 115 -23.83 -34.79 1.81
N SER A 116 -23.99 -34.63 0.51
CA SER A 116 -22.85 -34.34 -0.36
C SER A 116 -23.30 -33.60 -1.62
N ASN A 117 -22.50 -32.59 -1.99
CA ASN A 117 -22.61 -31.78 -3.22
C ASN A 117 -23.54 -30.56 -3.19
N VAL A 118 -23.13 -29.53 -2.42
CA VAL A 118 -23.24 -28.15 -2.92
C VAL A 118 -21.90 -27.80 -3.57
N SER A 119 -21.74 -28.13 -4.85
CA SER A 119 -20.58 -27.70 -5.63
C SER A 119 -20.71 -26.21 -5.94
N CYS A 120 -20.11 -25.37 -5.10
CA CYS A 120 -19.92 -23.95 -5.40
C CYS A 120 -18.77 -23.80 -6.40
N THR A 121 -19.03 -24.10 -7.68
CA THR A 121 -18.03 -24.02 -8.74
C THR A 121 -18.53 -23.12 -9.88
N ARG A 122 -18.33 -21.78 -9.75
CA ARG A 122 -17.97 -20.91 -10.90
C ARG A 122 -17.64 -19.45 -10.54
N ARG A 123 -16.40 -19.25 -10.08
CA ARG A 123 -15.36 -18.36 -10.63
C ARG A 123 -14.18 -18.37 -9.66
N MET A 124 -13.56 -19.53 -9.47
CA MET A 124 -12.14 -19.51 -9.13
C MET A 124 -11.46 -19.05 -10.41
N SER A 125 -10.93 -17.83 -10.42
CA SER A 125 -10.13 -17.34 -11.52
C SER A 125 -9.06 -18.40 -11.83
N GLY A 126 -8.86 -18.74 -13.10
CA GLY A 126 -7.80 -19.65 -13.56
C GLY A 126 -6.39 -19.07 -13.37
N THR A 127 -6.19 -18.31 -12.29
CA THR A 127 -4.96 -17.62 -11.92
C THR A 127 -4.22 -18.47 -10.90
N GLY A 128 -2.93 -18.75 -11.11
CA GLY A 128 -2.08 -19.45 -10.14
C GLY A 128 -1.74 -18.67 -8.87
N PHE A 129 -2.51 -17.63 -8.53
CA PHE A 129 -2.30 -16.74 -7.38
C PHE A 129 -3.21 -17.11 -6.21
N ASN A 130 -2.75 -16.77 -5.01
CA ASN A 130 -3.52 -16.94 -3.78
C ASN A 130 -4.49 -15.76 -3.61
N VAL A 131 -5.79 -16.05 -3.65
CA VAL A 131 -6.85 -15.03 -3.55
C VAL A 131 -7.66 -15.27 -2.28
N PRO A 132 -7.80 -14.26 -1.39
CA PRO A 132 -8.70 -14.35 -0.24
C PRO A 132 -10.15 -14.65 -0.64
N PRO A 133 -10.90 -15.42 0.17
CA PRO A 133 -12.30 -15.69 -0.10
C PRO A 133 -13.13 -14.39 -0.10
N SER A 134 -14.02 -14.24 -1.07
CA SER A 134 -14.93 -13.10 -1.13
C SER A 134 -15.93 -13.13 0.04
N ALA A 135 -16.10 -11.97 0.67
CA ALA A 135 -17.10 -11.77 1.72
C ALA A 135 -18.56 -11.84 1.23
N GLU A 136 -18.77 -11.91 -0.09
CA GLU A 136 -20.09 -12.18 -0.68
C GLU A 136 -20.55 -13.63 -0.42
N PHE A 137 -19.61 -14.56 -0.19
CA PHE A 137 -19.90 -15.98 -0.06
C PHE A 137 -19.39 -16.58 1.27
N VAL A 138 -18.35 -16.00 1.86
CA VAL A 138 -17.77 -16.48 3.12
C VAL A 138 -17.84 -15.37 4.16
N ALA A 139 -18.53 -15.62 5.27
CA ALA A 139 -18.57 -14.67 6.37
C ALA A 139 -17.14 -14.35 6.85
N ARG A 140 -16.85 -13.05 7.05
CA ARG A 140 -15.50 -12.59 7.39
C ARG A 140 -14.99 -13.21 8.68
N VAL A 141 -15.87 -13.34 9.67
CA VAL A 141 -15.64 -13.94 10.98
C VAL A 141 -15.37 -15.45 10.97
N SER A 142 -15.56 -16.14 9.85
CA SER A 142 -15.44 -17.61 9.77
C SER A 142 -14.11 -18.05 9.15
N GLY A 143 -13.64 -19.25 9.54
CA GLY A 143 -12.40 -19.84 9.03
C GLY A 143 -11.19 -19.54 9.91
N ILE A 144 -10.03 -20.06 9.52
CA ILE A 144 -8.76 -19.83 10.23
C ILE A 144 -8.34 -18.37 9.99
N ALA A 145 -7.99 -17.66 11.06
CA ALA A 145 -7.60 -16.26 11.04
C ALA A 145 -6.12 -16.08 10.62
N THR A 146 -5.81 -16.38 9.37
CA THR A 146 -4.55 -15.99 8.71
C THR A 146 -4.62 -14.55 8.21
N MET A 147 -3.47 -13.96 7.92
CA MET A 147 -3.36 -12.60 7.40
C MET A 147 -4.14 -12.46 6.09
N CYS A 148 -5.08 -11.52 6.07
CA CYS A 148 -6.00 -11.27 4.96
C CYS A 148 -6.83 -12.49 4.53
N LYS A 149 -6.96 -13.53 5.38
CA LYS A 149 -7.55 -14.84 5.02
C LYS A 149 -6.85 -15.54 3.85
N LEU A 150 -5.55 -15.28 3.65
CA LEU A 150 -4.71 -15.99 2.70
C LEU A 150 -4.42 -17.43 3.16
N PRO A 151 -4.04 -18.34 2.25
CA PRO A 151 -3.57 -19.65 2.67
C PRO A 151 -2.32 -19.55 3.55
N PHE A 152 -2.22 -20.46 4.50
CA PHE A 152 -1.00 -20.69 5.26
C PHE A 152 -0.02 -21.52 4.42
N GLN A 153 1.25 -21.10 4.35
CA GLN A 153 2.33 -21.85 3.70
C GLN A 153 3.51 -21.97 4.65
N LYS A 154 4.18 -23.13 4.69
CA LYS A 154 5.31 -23.35 5.61
C LYS A 154 6.62 -22.69 5.19
N THR A 155 6.83 -22.51 3.88
CA THR A 155 8.06 -21.97 3.30
C THR A 155 7.74 -20.80 2.37
N ALA A 156 8.74 -19.96 2.08
CA ALA A 156 8.59 -18.85 1.16
C ALA A 156 8.70 -19.25 -0.33
N ASP A 157 8.75 -20.55 -0.64
CA ASP A 157 9.07 -21.02 -1.99
C ASP A 157 8.04 -20.57 -3.03
N GLY A 158 8.57 -19.91 -4.06
CA GLY A 158 7.86 -19.27 -5.16
C GLY A 158 6.81 -18.23 -4.75
N LEU A 159 6.84 -17.72 -3.52
CA LEU A 159 6.07 -16.54 -3.15
C LEU A 159 6.83 -15.29 -3.60
N ASP A 160 6.09 -14.31 -4.11
CA ASP A 160 6.66 -12.99 -4.44
C ASP A 160 6.84 -12.15 -3.17
N ALA A 161 5.87 -12.26 -2.26
CA ALA A 161 5.89 -11.64 -0.95
C ALA A 161 5.15 -12.55 0.05
N ALA A 162 5.45 -12.40 1.34
CA ALA A 162 4.77 -13.19 2.35
C ALA A 162 4.62 -12.45 3.67
N PHE A 163 3.49 -12.69 4.34
CA PHE A 163 3.25 -12.19 5.68
C PHE A 163 3.91 -13.09 6.72
N VAL A 164 4.60 -12.49 7.69
CA VAL A 164 5.37 -13.22 8.72
C VAL A 164 5.19 -12.53 10.05
N GLY A 165 4.72 -13.23 11.08
CA GLY A 165 4.61 -12.64 12.42
C GLY A 165 5.84 -12.85 13.28
N VAL A 166 6.19 -11.88 14.12
CA VAL A 166 7.28 -11.98 15.10
C VAL A 166 6.77 -11.59 16.50
N PRO A 167 6.17 -12.53 17.26
CA PRO A 167 5.43 -12.22 18.48
C PRO A 167 6.34 -12.11 19.73
N ILE A 168 7.17 -11.07 19.80
CA ILE A 168 8.09 -10.81 20.94
C ILE A 168 7.98 -9.35 21.41
N ASP A 169 8.09 -9.11 22.71
CA ASP A 169 8.13 -7.75 23.30
C ASP A 169 9.05 -7.68 24.54
N THR A 170 10.04 -8.59 24.63
CA THR A 170 10.95 -8.64 25.77
C THR A 170 12.11 -7.65 25.65
N GLY A 171 12.21 -6.93 24.52
CA GLY A 171 13.07 -5.76 24.34
C GLY A 171 12.39 -4.44 24.71
N THR A 172 11.08 -4.44 24.99
CA THR A 172 10.30 -3.28 25.43
C THR A 172 10.74 -2.82 26.83
N SER A 173 10.95 -1.51 27.00
CA SER A 173 11.38 -0.92 28.29
C SER A 173 10.25 -0.43 29.20
N ASN A 174 9.03 -0.24 28.66
CA ASN A 174 7.90 0.35 29.38
C ASN A 174 6.68 -0.58 29.40
N ARG A 175 5.70 -0.37 28.51
CA ARG A 175 4.44 -1.12 28.49
C ARG A 175 4.56 -2.32 27.54
N PRO A 176 4.59 -3.57 28.04
CA PRO A 176 4.61 -4.76 27.20
C PRO A 176 3.23 -5.04 26.62
N GLY A 177 3.15 -5.90 25.62
CA GLY A 177 1.90 -6.35 24.98
C GLY A 177 2.02 -6.55 23.47
N ALA A 178 3.09 -6.03 22.86
CA ALA A 178 3.33 -6.15 21.42
C ALA A 178 3.51 -7.60 20.95
N ARG A 179 3.85 -8.55 21.86
CA ARG A 179 3.87 -10.00 21.54
C ARG A 179 2.51 -10.52 21.03
N PHE A 180 1.40 -9.85 21.35
CA PHE A 180 0.07 -10.20 20.88
C PHE A 180 -0.33 -9.50 19.56
N GLY A 181 0.47 -8.54 19.10
CA GLY A 181 0.27 -7.76 17.87
C GLY A 181 -0.02 -8.64 16.66
N PRO A 182 0.86 -9.61 16.29
CA PRO A 182 0.68 -10.40 15.07
C PRO A 182 -0.63 -11.18 15.04
N ARG A 183 -1.09 -11.67 16.20
CA ARG A 183 -2.36 -12.40 16.30
C ARG A 183 -3.56 -11.47 16.16
N HIS A 184 -3.52 -10.30 16.80
CA HIS A 184 -4.59 -9.32 16.74
C HIS A 184 -4.75 -8.76 15.31
N ILE A 185 -3.63 -8.40 14.66
CA ILE A 185 -3.65 -7.90 13.28
C ILE A 185 -4.26 -8.94 12.33
N ARG A 186 -3.89 -10.22 12.45
CA ARG A 186 -4.50 -11.28 11.63
C ARG A 186 -6.00 -11.39 11.81
N ALA A 187 -6.48 -11.36 13.06
CA ALA A 187 -7.91 -11.45 13.36
C ALA A 187 -8.70 -10.32 12.69
N GLU A 188 -8.22 -9.08 12.84
CA GLU A 188 -8.91 -7.91 12.29
C GLU A 188 -8.73 -7.78 10.76
N SER A 189 -7.68 -8.38 10.20
CA SER A 189 -7.41 -8.37 8.75
C SER A 189 -8.50 -9.05 7.91
N ALA A 190 -9.43 -9.78 8.54
CA ALA A 190 -10.59 -10.35 7.88
C ALA A 190 -11.50 -9.30 7.20
N MET A 191 -11.41 -8.02 7.58
CA MET A 191 -12.20 -6.92 6.99
C MET A 191 -11.74 -6.44 5.62
N ILE A 192 -10.58 -6.90 5.16
CA ILE A 192 -9.90 -6.42 3.96
C ILE A 192 -10.58 -6.94 2.69
N ARG A 193 -10.51 -6.14 1.61
CA ARG A 193 -11.03 -6.49 0.28
C ARG A 193 -9.90 -6.59 -0.74
N LEU A 194 -10.21 -7.19 -1.89
CA LEU A 194 -9.23 -7.53 -2.92
C LEU A 194 -8.61 -6.33 -3.65
N TYR A 195 -9.38 -5.24 -3.80
CA TYR A 195 -8.97 -4.07 -4.59
C TYR A 195 -8.78 -2.83 -3.73
N ASN A 196 -7.78 -2.03 -4.09
CA ASN A 196 -7.67 -0.68 -3.56
C ASN A 196 -8.70 0.25 -4.23
N GLY A 197 -9.58 0.87 -3.43
CA GLY A 197 -10.62 1.77 -3.95
C GLY A 197 -10.09 3.02 -4.67
N TRP A 198 -8.89 3.49 -4.30
CA TRP A 198 -8.29 4.69 -4.87
C TRP A 198 -7.35 4.37 -6.05
N THR A 199 -6.31 3.56 -5.80
CA THR A 199 -5.30 3.25 -6.82
C THR A 199 -5.74 2.21 -7.84
N ARG A 200 -6.83 1.48 -7.55
CA ARG A 200 -7.31 0.34 -8.35
C ARG A 200 -6.34 -0.85 -8.41
N ALA A 201 -5.31 -0.87 -7.57
CA ALA A 201 -4.39 -1.99 -7.46
C ALA A 201 -5.10 -3.27 -6.99
N ALA A 202 -4.70 -4.40 -7.57
CA ALA A 202 -5.26 -5.73 -7.34
C ALA A 202 -4.13 -6.73 -7.03
N PRO A 203 -3.53 -6.69 -5.82
CA PRO A 203 -2.31 -7.45 -5.52
C PRO A 203 -2.45 -8.96 -5.72
N TYR A 204 -3.59 -9.52 -5.34
CA TYR A 204 -3.86 -10.97 -5.44
C TYR A 204 -4.09 -11.47 -6.88
N GLU A 205 -4.13 -10.57 -7.86
CA GLU A 205 -4.24 -10.93 -9.28
C GLU A 205 -2.90 -10.89 -10.01
N SER A 206 -1.81 -10.52 -9.32
CA SER A 206 -0.49 -10.44 -9.94
C SER A 206 0.65 -10.97 -9.06
N LEU A 207 0.42 -11.15 -7.76
CA LEU A 207 1.41 -11.65 -6.81
C LEU A 207 0.95 -12.94 -6.17
N ARG A 208 1.89 -13.87 -6.00
CA ARG A 208 1.69 -15.06 -5.17
C ARG A 208 2.11 -14.75 -3.74
N VAL A 209 1.11 -14.65 -2.86
CA VAL A 209 1.30 -14.20 -1.48
C VAL A 209 0.63 -15.15 -0.52
N ALA A 210 1.28 -15.45 0.61
CA ALA A 210 0.74 -16.33 1.64
C ALA A 210 1.08 -15.80 3.04
N ASP A 211 0.46 -16.37 4.05
CA ASP A 211 0.87 -16.20 5.45
C ASP A 211 1.82 -17.34 5.84
N LEU A 212 3.02 -17.01 6.31
CA LEU A 212 4.02 -17.99 6.77
C LEU A 212 3.85 -18.38 8.24
N GLY A 213 2.84 -17.83 8.92
CA GLY A 213 2.69 -17.96 10.36
C GLY A 213 3.72 -17.11 11.10
N ASP A 214 4.17 -17.59 12.25
CA ASP A 214 5.03 -16.83 13.15
C ASP A 214 6.43 -17.45 13.24
N VAL A 215 7.44 -16.60 13.40
CA VAL A 215 8.75 -17.03 13.86
C VAL A 215 8.60 -17.57 15.28
N ASN A 216 9.13 -18.77 15.54
CA ASN A 216 9.14 -19.32 16.88
C ASN A 216 10.21 -18.58 17.72
N VAL A 217 9.76 -17.76 18.67
CA VAL A 217 10.63 -16.91 19.51
C VAL A 217 10.90 -17.53 20.88
N ASN A 218 11.94 -17.06 21.55
CA ASN A 218 12.25 -17.41 22.93
C ASN A 218 11.88 -16.25 23.87
N LEU A 219 10.73 -16.39 24.55
CA LEU A 219 10.21 -15.37 25.46
C LEU A 219 11.08 -15.10 26.70
N PHE A 220 12.14 -15.87 26.92
CA PHE A 220 13.02 -15.75 28.08
C PHE A 220 14.46 -15.36 27.72
N ASP A 221 14.79 -15.36 26.42
CA ASP A 221 16.12 -14.98 25.92
C ASP A 221 15.98 -14.17 24.63
N LEU A 222 16.14 -12.85 24.74
CA LEU A 222 16.06 -11.93 23.62
C LEU A 222 17.20 -12.14 22.62
N LYS A 223 18.39 -12.54 23.08
CA LYS A 223 19.57 -12.78 22.22
C LYS A 223 19.37 -14.05 21.40
N ASP A 224 18.82 -15.11 22.00
CA ASP A 224 18.38 -16.30 21.28
C ASP A 224 17.26 -15.98 20.27
N THR A 225 16.28 -15.16 20.67
CA THR A 225 15.22 -14.69 19.78
C THR A 225 15.78 -13.95 18.55
N CYS A 226 16.74 -13.05 18.74
CA CYS A 226 17.40 -12.37 17.61
C CYS A 226 18.05 -13.35 16.64
N LYS A 227 18.71 -14.40 17.13
CA LYS A 227 19.30 -15.45 16.28
C LYS A 227 18.24 -16.21 15.48
N ARG A 228 17.13 -16.58 16.11
CA ARG A 228 16.01 -17.29 15.47
C ARG A 228 15.32 -16.45 14.41
N ILE A 229 15.11 -15.17 14.68
CA ILE A 229 14.56 -14.22 13.71
C ILE A 229 15.50 -14.12 12.51
N ARG A 230 16.80 -13.88 12.73
CA ARG A 230 17.76 -13.78 11.65
C ARG A 230 17.78 -15.04 10.77
N GLU A 231 17.76 -16.23 11.36
CA GLU A 231 17.77 -17.48 10.59
C GLU A 231 16.49 -17.66 9.78
N ALA A 232 15.32 -17.45 10.40
CA ALA A 232 14.04 -17.55 9.69
C ALA A 232 13.97 -16.55 8.51
N TYR A 233 14.42 -15.31 8.71
CA TYR A 233 14.42 -14.31 7.65
C TYR A 233 15.48 -14.60 6.58
N ARG A 234 16.62 -15.20 6.93
CA ARG A 234 17.63 -15.65 5.97
C ARG A 234 17.04 -16.67 4.98
N GLU A 235 16.30 -17.66 5.50
CA GLU A 235 15.60 -18.63 4.67
C GLU A 235 14.56 -17.97 3.75
N ILE A 236 13.77 -17.03 4.28
CA ILE A 236 12.73 -16.33 3.51
C ILE A 236 13.34 -15.47 2.41
N VAL A 237 14.31 -14.62 2.73
CA VAL A 237 14.89 -13.72 1.74
C VAL A 237 15.70 -14.50 0.71
N ALA A 238 16.29 -15.65 1.04
CA ALA A 238 17.04 -16.47 0.08
C ALA A 238 16.18 -16.93 -1.12
N THR A 239 14.86 -17.06 -0.96
CA THR A 239 13.97 -17.53 -2.05
C THR A 239 13.65 -16.48 -3.11
N GLY A 240 13.89 -15.19 -2.84
CA GLY A 240 13.28 -14.13 -3.64
C GLY A 240 12.16 -13.38 -2.94
N CYS A 241 11.51 -14.01 -1.96
CA CYS A 241 10.33 -13.48 -1.30
C CYS A 241 10.62 -12.20 -0.52
N ILE A 242 9.74 -11.20 -0.67
CA ILE A 242 9.76 -9.96 0.12
C ILE A 242 8.97 -10.20 1.42
N PRO A 243 9.60 -10.12 2.61
CA PRO A 243 8.89 -10.30 3.88
C PRO A 243 8.06 -9.07 4.25
N LEU A 244 6.83 -9.33 4.71
CA LEU A 244 5.86 -8.36 5.24
C LEU A 244 5.61 -8.69 6.71
N THR A 245 6.39 -8.06 7.58
CA THR A 245 6.49 -8.48 8.96
C THR A 245 5.39 -7.88 9.81
N LEU A 246 4.58 -8.74 10.44
CA LEU A 246 3.72 -8.35 11.55
C LEU A 246 4.55 -8.35 12.84
N GLY A 247 4.81 -7.18 13.37
CA GLY A 247 5.80 -7.01 14.42
C GLY A 247 5.32 -7.37 15.82
N GLY A 248 6.32 -7.52 16.69
CA GLY A 248 6.23 -7.28 18.11
C GLY A 248 6.88 -5.93 18.40
N ASP A 249 7.77 -5.85 19.39
CA ASP A 249 8.54 -4.62 19.64
C ASP A 249 9.57 -4.33 18.53
N HIS A 250 10.08 -3.09 18.45
CA HIS A 250 10.96 -2.65 17.37
C HIS A 250 12.35 -3.31 17.37
N THR A 251 12.70 -4.08 18.42
CA THR A 251 13.97 -4.84 18.46
C THR A 251 14.08 -5.80 17.28
N ILE A 252 12.95 -6.30 16.76
CA ILE A 252 12.93 -7.29 15.67
C ILE A 252 13.54 -6.76 14.37
N ALA A 253 13.56 -5.45 14.16
CA ALA A 253 14.10 -4.85 12.94
C ALA A 253 15.60 -5.17 12.79
N TYR A 254 16.34 -5.24 13.90
CA TYR A 254 17.77 -5.53 13.87
C TYR A 254 18.12 -6.91 13.27
N PRO A 255 17.64 -8.05 13.81
CA PRO A 255 17.92 -9.35 13.22
C PRO A 255 17.30 -9.55 11.82
N ILE A 256 16.21 -8.87 11.49
CA ILE A 256 15.62 -8.88 10.14
C ILE A 256 16.57 -8.18 9.16
N LEU A 257 17.06 -6.98 9.50
CA LEU A 257 17.99 -6.23 8.67
C LEU A 257 19.33 -6.94 8.49
N GLN A 258 19.78 -7.74 9.47
CA GLN A 258 20.94 -8.62 9.27
C GLN A 258 20.70 -9.58 8.10
N ALA A 259 19.58 -10.29 8.08
CA ALA A 259 19.24 -11.22 6.99
C ALA A 259 19.02 -10.51 5.64
N VAL A 260 18.34 -9.36 5.64
CA VAL A 260 18.10 -8.56 4.42
C VAL A 260 19.42 -8.06 3.83
N ALA A 261 20.32 -7.52 4.67
CA ALA A 261 21.60 -6.99 4.23
C ALA A 261 22.58 -8.09 3.76
N GLU A 262 22.51 -9.30 4.32
CA GLU A 262 23.27 -10.46 3.82
C GLU A 262 22.95 -10.75 2.34
N ARG A 263 21.70 -10.56 1.92
CA ARG A 263 21.28 -10.76 0.52
C ARG A 263 21.52 -9.55 -0.37
N HIS A 264 21.26 -8.35 0.13
CA HIS A 264 21.17 -7.13 -0.69
C HIS A 264 22.34 -6.17 -0.52
N GLY A 265 23.25 -6.44 0.42
CA GLY A 265 24.20 -5.45 0.94
C GLY A 265 23.50 -4.38 1.79
N PRO A 266 24.21 -3.32 2.19
CA PRO A 266 23.63 -2.25 3.00
C PRO A 266 22.43 -1.60 2.31
N VAL A 267 21.28 -1.58 2.98
CA VAL A 267 20.01 -1.09 2.42
C VAL A 267 19.73 0.35 2.82
N GLY A 268 18.88 1.03 2.05
CA GLY A 268 18.29 2.29 2.48
C GLY A 268 17.17 2.00 3.49
N LEU A 269 16.85 2.97 4.34
CA LEU A 269 15.81 2.84 5.36
C LEU A 269 14.88 4.04 5.32
N ILE A 270 13.59 3.76 5.19
CA ILE A 270 12.53 4.70 5.54
C ILE A 270 11.99 4.25 6.89
N HIS A 271 12.22 5.06 7.92
CA HIS A 271 11.84 4.81 9.29
C HIS A 271 10.75 5.81 9.70
N VAL A 272 9.56 5.34 10.01
CA VAL A 272 8.43 6.18 10.42
C VAL A 272 8.12 5.87 11.88
N ASP A 273 8.44 6.79 12.78
CA ASP A 273 8.53 6.53 14.21
C ASP A 273 8.42 7.82 15.03
N ALA A 274 7.95 7.74 16.28
CA ALA A 274 8.08 8.83 17.25
C ALA A 274 9.50 8.96 17.82
N HIS A 275 10.26 7.86 17.87
CA HIS A 275 11.58 7.74 18.46
C HIS A 275 12.65 7.44 17.41
N ALA A 276 13.90 7.76 17.74
CA ALA A 276 15.00 7.56 16.80
C ALA A 276 15.52 6.12 16.79
N ASP A 277 15.31 5.35 17.86
CA ASP A 277 15.75 3.96 17.97
C ASP A 277 17.24 3.71 17.69
N THR A 278 18.02 4.73 18.05
CA THR A 278 19.48 4.80 17.85
C THR A 278 20.26 4.95 19.16
N SER A 279 19.65 4.58 20.28
CA SER A 279 20.35 4.57 21.57
C SER A 279 21.47 3.54 21.55
N ASP A 280 22.59 3.83 22.22
CA ASP A 280 23.69 2.86 22.32
C ASP A 280 23.38 1.77 23.35
N MET A 281 22.92 2.14 24.54
CA MET A 281 22.57 1.16 25.57
C MET A 281 21.30 1.58 26.30
N ILE A 282 20.52 0.60 26.71
CA ILE A 282 19.37 0.76 27.59
C ILE A 282 19.63 -0.12 28.82
N LEU A 283 19.77 0.50 29.99
CA LEU A 283 20.05 -0.20 31.26
C LEU A 283 21.28 -1.14 31.20
N GLY A 284 22.28 -0.80 30.38
CA GLY A 284 23.50 -1.59 30.18
C GLY A 284 23.41 -2.68 29.11
N GLU A 285 22.25 -2.88 28.48
CA GLU A 285 22.08 -3.83 27.37
C GLU A 285 22.11 -3.12 26.01
N LYS A 286 22.74 -3.77 25.03
CA LYS A 286 22.85 -3.28 23.65
C LYS A 286 21.69 -3.68 22.74
N ILE A 287 20.83 -4.60 23.19
CA ILE A 287 19.73 -5.14 22.38
C ILE A 287 18.44 -4.86 23.13
N GLY A 288 17.59 -4.06 22.50
CA GLY A 288 16.26 -3.67 22.97
C GLY A 288 15.63 -2.68 21.98
N HIS A 289 14.36 -2.35 22.20
CA HIS A 289 13.52 -1.68 21.20
C HIS A 289 14.03 -0.30 20.78
N GLY A 290 14.67 0.47 21.67
CA GLY A 290 15.27 1.78 21.34
C GLY A 290 16.72 1.74 20.81
N THR A 291 17.25 0.57 20.45
CA THR A 291 18.64 0.38 19.96
C THR A 291 18.82 -0.21 18.54
N PRO A 292 17.79 -0.70 17.81
CA PRO A 292 18.00 -1.57 16.65
C PRO A 292 18.80 -0.88 15.53
N PHE A 293 18.52 0.38 15.22
CA PHE A 293 19.19 1.07 14.11
C PHE A 293 20.61 1.50 14.47
N ARG A 294 20.91 1.68 15.76
CA ARG A 294 22.29 1.84 16.22
C ARG A 294 23.12 0.58 15.95
N ARG A 295 22.56 -0.60 16.27
CA ARG A 295 23.19 -1.89 15.94
C ARG A 295 23.34 -2.09 14.43
N CYS A 296 22.35 -1.69 13.65
CA CYS A 296 22.41 -1.79 12.20
C CYS A 296 23.53 -0.92 11.58
N VAL A 297 23.79 0.27 12.12
CA VAL A 297 24.93 1.10 11.69
C VAL A 297 26.25 0.48 12.12
N ASP A 298 26.37 0.02 13.37
CA ASP A 298 27.59 -0.59 13.90
C ASP A 298 28.03 -1.82 13.07
N GLU A 299 27.08 -2.57 12.51
CA GLU A 299 27.33 -3.73 11.64
C GLU A 299 27.34 -3.41 10.13
N GLY A 300 27.15 -2.14 9.75
CA GLY A 300 27.15 -1.72 8.34
C GLY A 300 25.96 -2.25 7.52
N LEU A 301 24.82 -2.52 8.15
CA LEU A 301 23.60 -3.04 7.50
C LEU A 301 22.83 -1.95 6.74
N LEU A 302 23.09 -0.67 7.06
CA LEU A 302 22.43 0.49 6.49
C LEU A 302 23.40 1.33 5.65
N ASP A 303 22.94 1.77 4.49
CA ASP A 303 23.55 2.86 3.75
C ASP A 303 23.12 4.18 4.41
N CYS A 304 23.96 4.71 5.30
CA CYS A 304 23.60 5.82 6.18
C CYS A 304 23.18 7.11 5.44
N LYS A 305 23.61 7.30 4.17
CA LYS A 305 23.16 8.44 3.35
C LYS A 305 21.74 8.25 2.78
N ARG A 306 21.23 7.02 2.82
CA ARG A 306 19.89 6.62 2.38
C ARG A 306 19.04 6.18 3.57
N VAL A 307 19.17 6.88 4.70
CA VAL A 307 18.29 6.71 5.86
C VAL A 307 17.50 8.00 6.08
N VAL A 308 16.19 7.86 6.26
CA VAL A 308 15.30 8.94 6.70
C VAL A 308 14.46 8.47 7.89
N GLN A 309 14.37 9.31 8.92
CA GLN A 309 13.52 9.11 10.09
C GLN A 309 12.43 10.19 10.09
N ILE A 310 11.15 9.80 10.13
CA ILE A 310 10.01 10.70 9.95
C ILE A 310 9.06 10.57 11.14
N GLY A 311 8.76 11.68 11.81
CA GLY A 311 7.79 11.73 12.91
C GLY A 311 8.40 11.87 14.30
N LEU A 312 9.72 12.09 14.38
CA LEU A 312 10.46 12.13 15.64
C LEU A 312 9.94 13.25 16.55
N ARG A 313 9.67 12.93 17.81
CA ARG A 313 9.18 13.86 18.82
C ARG A 313 9.41 13.32 20.24
N GLY A 314 8.82 14.00 21.22
CA GLY A 314 8.90 13.64 22.62
C GLY A 314 10.00 14.40 23.37
N SER A 315 10.05 14.21 24.67
CA SER A 315 11.14 14.72 25.51
C SER A 315 12.35 13.81 25.43
N GLY A 316 13.55 14.36 25.56
CA GLY A 316 14.76 13.54 25.72
C GLY A 316 15.73 14.10 26.74
N TYR A 317 16.92 13.51 26.78
CA TYR A 317 17.93 13.74 27.82
C TYR A 317 18.99 14.78 27.41
N SER A 318 18.93 15.29 26.18
CA SER A 318 19.86 16.28 25.66
C SER A 318 19.12 17.38 24.88
N PRO A 319 19.74 18.55 24.66
CA PRO A 319 19.15 19.59 23.82
C PRO A 319 18.90 19.16 22.38
N ASP A 320 19.70 18.24 21.85
CA ASP A 320 19.51 17.63 20.53
C ASP A 320 19.58 16.10 20.62
N ASN A 321 18.40 15.47 20.82
CA ASN A 321 18.30 14.02 20.95
C ASN A 321 18.63 13.25 19.66
N TYR A 322 18.77 13.94 18.53
CA TYR A 322 18.97 13.34 17.21
C TYR A 322 20.34 13.67 16.60
N GLU A 323 21.24 14.29 17.38
CA GLU A 323 22.61 14.65 16.97
C GLU A 323 23.34 13.44 16.38
N TRP A 324 23.26 12.29 17.06
CA TRP A 324 23.94 11.07 16.59
C TRP A 324 23.44 10.60 15.23
N SER A 325 22.11 10.59 15.02
CA SER A 325 21.51 10.20 13.73
C SER A 325 21.99 11.11 12.61
N ARG A 326 21.98 12.43 12.82
CA ARG A 326 22.47 13.40 11.84
C ARG A 326 23.98 13.23 11.58
N ALA A 327 24.77 12.92 12.61
CA ALA A 327 26.20 12.67 12.49
C ALA A 327 26.54 11.41 11.65
N GLN A 328 25.67 10.40 11.63
CA GLN A 328 25.81 9.25 10.71
C GLN A 328 25.44 9.60 9.26
N GLY A 329 24.75 10.73 9.04
CA GLY A 329 24.25 11.15 7.73
C GLY A 329 22.77 10.86 7.51
N PHE A 330 22.02 10.50 8.56
CA PHE A 330 20.58 10.28 8.44
C PHE A 330 19.87 11.61 8.20
N ARG A 331 18.81 11.57 7.40
CA ARG A 331 17.84 12.66 7.32
C ARG A 331 16.84 12.51 8.47
N VAL A 332 16.88 13.43 9.42
CA VAL A 332 15.90 13.49 10.52
C VAL A 332 14.80 14.48 10.15
N VAL A 333 13.54 14.03 10.20
CA VAL A 333 12.34 14.85 9.98
C VAL A 333 11.48 14.77 11.22
N GLU A 334 11.51 15.83 12.02
CA GLU A 334 10.77 15.90 13.28
C GLU A 334 9.26 16.10 13.03
N ALA A 335 8.42 15.71 13.99
CA ALA A 335 6.97 15.85 13.86
C ALA A 335 6.54 17.30 13.64
N VAL A 336 7.23 18.27 14.27
CA VAL A 336 6.98 19.72 14.08
C VAL A 336 7.15 20.15 12.63
N GLU A 337 8.07 19.50 11.90
CA GLU A 337 8.25 19.74 10.47
C GLU A 337 7.13 19.14 9.63
N CYS A 338 6.30 18.25 10.18
CA CYS A 338 5.17 17.63 9.49
C CYS A 338 3.84 18.36 9.73
N TRP A 339 3.74 19.18 10.79
CA TRP A 339 2.48 19.79 11.19
C TRP A 339 1.89 20.74 10.13
N HIS A 340 0.57 20.75 10.06
CA HIS A 340 -0.26 21.64 9.23
C HIS A 340 -0.03 21.55 7.70
N LYS A 341 0.59 20.47 7.19
CA LYS A 341 0.81 20.30 5.75
C LYS A 341 0.79 18.83 5.28
N SER A 342 0.66 18.68 3.96
CA SER A 342 0.82 17.40 3.26
C SER A 342 2.29 16.98 3.20
N LEU A 343 2.54 15.67 3.29
CA LEU A 343 3.88 15.06 3.18
C LEU A 343 4.21 14.58 1.76
N VAL A 344 3.36 14.82 0.77
CA VAL A 344 3.63 14.45 -0.62
C VAL A 344 4.96 15.04 -1.15
N PRO A 345 5.26 16.35 -0.95
CA PRO A 345 6.55 16.92 -1.37
C PRO A 345 7.75 16.31 -0.64
N LEU A 346 7.61 16.04 0.66
CA LEU A 346 8.65 15.35 1.43
C LEU A 346 8.96 13.98 0.82
N MET A 347 7.92 13.22 0.44
CA MET A 347 8.12 11.90 -0.14
C MET A 347 8.74 11.92 -1.55
N GLU A 348 8.62 13.01 -2.30
CA GLU A 348 9.38 13.20 -3.56
C GLU A 348 10.88 13.25 -3.28
N GLU A 349 11.29 14.02 -2.28
CA GLU A 349 12.69 14.13 -1.86
C GLU A 349 13.21 12.81 -1.28
N VAL A 350 12.41 12.14 -0.43
CA VAL A 350 12.74 10.82 0.11
C VAL A 350 12.97 9.82 -1.02
N ARG A 351 12.12 9.79 -2.05
CA ARG A 351 12.35 8.91 -3.21
C ARG A 351 13.65 9.22 -3.93
N SER A 352 13.96 10.52 -4.11
CA SER A 352 15.22 10.93 -4.72
C SER A 352 16.43 10.49 -3.88
N GLN A 353 16.34 10.58 -2.55
CA GLN A 353 17.39 10.13 -1.64
C GLN A 353 17.59 8.61 -1.70
N MET A 354 16.51 7.84 -1.75
CA MET A 354 16.56 6.38 -1.79
C MET A 354 17.09 5.82 -3.12
N GLY A 355 16.75 6.47 -4.24
CA GLY A 355 17.15 6.06 -5.59
C GLY A 355 16.54 4.72 -6.00
N THR A 356 17.28 3.96 -6.82
CA THR A 356 16.84 2.65 -7.37
C THR A 356 17.37 1.44 -6.58
N ARG A 357 18.23 1.69 -5.59
CA ARG A 357 18.87 0.67 -4.76
C ARG A 357 17.89 0.10 -3.73
N PRO A 358 18.16 -1.09 -3.15
CA PRO A 358 17.32 -1.71 -2.11
C PRO A 358 16.99 -0.76 -0.96
N VAL A 359 15.72 -0.77 -0.54
CA VAL A 359 15.15 0.02 0.56
C VAL A 359 14.33 -0.90 1.46
N TYR A 360 14.44 -0.72 2.76
CA TYR A 360 13.58 -1.31 3.77
C TYR A 360 12.67 -0.23 4.37
N LEU A 361 11.41 -0.58 4.65
CA LEU A 361 10.45 0.31 5.31
C LEU A 361 10.11 -0.24 6.69
N SER A 362 10.55 0.45 7.75
CA SER A 362 10.05 0.22 9.11
C SER A 362 9.00 1.25 9.45
N PHE A 363 7.84 0.78 9.91
CA PHE A 363 6.76 1.64 10.36
C PHE A 363 6.43 1.31 11.81
N ASP A 364 6.86 2.14 12.74
CA ASP A 364 6.37 2.10 14.11
C ASP A 364 4.98 2.72 14.18
N ILE A 365 4.06 2.04 14.85
CA ILE A 365 2.71 2.55 14.98
C ILE A 365 2.61 3.78 15.88
N ASP A 366 3.55 3.95 16.82
CA ASP A 366 3.58 5.10 17.71
C ASP A 366 4.01 6.40 17.02
N SER A 367 4.45 6.32 15.76
CA SER A 367 4.59 7.50 14.88
C SER A 367 3.28 8.27 14.71
N LEU A 368 2.15 7.57 14.82
CA LEU A 368 0.82 8.16 14.81
C LEU A 368 0.46 8.76 16.15
N ASP A 369 -0.40 9.80 16.12
CA ASP A 369 -0.95 10.34 17.35
C ASP A 369 -1.75 9.27 18.13
N PRO A 370 -1.64 9.20 19.47
CA PRO A 370 -2.39 8.26 20.30
C PRO A 370 -3.92 8.36 20.16
N ALA A 371 -4.44 9.49 19.64
CA ALA A 371 -5.85 9.60 19.24
C ALA A 371 -6.25 8.59 18.14
N PHE A 372 -5.27 8.11 17.37
CA PHE A 372 -5.45 7.16 16.27
C PHE A 372 -4.81 5.79 16.55
N ALA A 373 -3.71 5.76 17.30
CA ALA A 373 -2.97 4.55 17.66
C ALA A 373 -2.73 4.45 19.17
N PRO A 374 -3.79 4.26 19.99
CA PRO A 374 -3.64 4.18 21.44
C PRO A 374 -2.94 2.89 21.91
N GLY A 375 -3.00 1.84 21.09
CA GLY A 375 -2.47 0.51 21.37
C GLY A 375 -0.99 0.37 21.09
N THR A 376 -0.13 1.10 21.82
CA THR A 376 1.34 1.01 21.70
C THR A 376 2.04 1.14 23.06
N GLY A 377 3.30 0.70 23.13
CA GLY A 377 4.12 0.70 24.34
C GLY A 377 4.56 2.08 24.82
N THR A 378 4.86 2.98 23.90
CA THR A 378 5.52 4.29 24.13
C THR A 378 4.78 5.44 23.44
N PRO A 379 3.49 5.67 23.73
CA PRO A 379 2.72 6.69 23.00
C PRO A 379 3.24 8.11 23.27
N GLU A 380 3.51 8.86 22.20
CA GLU A 380 3.87 10.28 22.23
C GLU A 380 2.78 11.14 21.59
N ILE A 381 2.31 12.19 22.28
CA ILE A 381 1.25 13.07 21.75
C ILE A 381 1.72 13.90 20.54
N ALA A 382 0.78 14.53 19.83
CA ALA A 382 1.02 15.42 18.69
C ALA A 382 1.76 14.74 17.51
N GLY A 383 1.37 13.48 17.28
CA GLY A 383 1.95 12.63 16.24
C GLY A 383 1.38 12.85 14.84
N LEU A 384 1.75 11.96 13.93
CA LEU A 384 1.24 11.98 12.57
C LEU A 384 -0.25 11.60 12.52
N THR A 385 -0.93 12.09 11.51
CA THR A 385 -2.31 11.67 11.21
C THR A 385 -2.33 10.45 10.28
N PRO A 386 -3.43 9.67 10.25
CA PRO A 386 -3.63 8.62 9.26
C PRO A 386 -3.48 9.09 7.82
N ILE A 387 -3.86 10.34 7.52
CA ILE A 387 -3.71 10.93 6.18
C ILE A 387 -2.23 11.02 5.80
N GLN A 388 -1.40 11.53 6.71
CA GLN A 388 0.04 11.68 6.50
C GLN A 388 0.75 10.33 6.42
N ALA A 389 0.39 9.37 7.26
CA ALA A 389 0.90 8.00 7.14
C ALA A 389 0.60 7.38 5.77
N LEU A 390 -0.62 7.59 5.25
CA LEU A 390 -0.94 7.19 3.88
C LEU A 390 -0.09 7.93 2.85
N GLU A 391 0.12 9.24 2.97
CA GLU A 391 0.99 9.98 2.05
C GLU A 391 2.42 9.42 2.03
N ILE A 392 2.97 9.03 3.19
CA ILE A 392 4.29 8.39 3.32
C ILE A 392 4.31 7.05 2.60
N ILE A 393 3.42 6.13 2.99
CA ILE A 393 3.39 4.76 2.42
C ILE A 393 3.16 4.80 0.90
N ARG A 394 2.26 5.67 0.43
CA ARG A 394 1.99 5.86 -1.00
C ARG A 394 3.18 6.51 -1.72
N GLY A 395 3.89 7.37 -1.01
CA GLY A 395 5.12 8.02 -1.46
C GLY A 395 6.26 7.05 -1.72
N CYS A 396 6.22 5.83 -1.17
CA CYS A 396 7.20 4.77 -1.47
C CYS A 396 7.03 4.15 -2.86
N ARG A 397 5.98 4.51 -3.61
CA ARG A 397 5.74 4.03 -4.97
C ARG A 397 6.97 4.21 -5.86
N GLY A 398 7.42 3.12 -6.48
CA GLY A 398 8.55 3.09 -7.41
C GLY A 398 9.91 2.84 -6.77
N LEU A 399 9.98 2.73 -5.44
CA LEU A 399 11.18 2.29 -4.74
C LEU A 399 11.36 0.78 -4.81
N ASN A 400 12.62 0.34 -4.76
CA ASN A 400 13.00 -1.07 -4.64
C ASN A 400 12.87 -1.54 -3.18
N LEU A 401 11.63 -1.81 -2.77
CA LEU A 401 11.33 -2.32 -1.44
C LEU A 401 11.71 -3.81 -1.35
N VAL A 402 12.64 -4.14 -0.46
CA VAL A 402 13.13 -5.51 -0.24
C VAL A 402 12.59 -6.14 1.05
N GLY A 403 11.81 -5.40 1.81
CA GLY A 403 11.14 -5.85 3.03
C GLY A 403 10.47 -4.68 3.73
N CYS A 404 9.55 -5.01 4.63
CA CYS A 404 8.94 -4.03 5.52
C CYS A 404 8.43 -4.67 6.80
N ASP A 405 8.32 -3.87 7.86
CA ASP A 405 7.63 -4.21 9.09
C ASP A 405 6.65 -3.11 9.51
N LEU A 406 5.64 -3.53 10.27
CA LEU A 406 4.90 -2.63 11.16
C LEU A 406 4.98 -3.21 12.57
N VAL A 407 5.39 -2.39 13.53
CA VAL A 407 5.79 -2.83 14.88
C VAL A 407 4.99 -2.10 15.96
N GLU A 408 5.22 -2.49 17.21
CA GLU A 408 4.69 -1.89 18.44
C GLU A 408 3.16 -1.89 18.60
N VAL A 409 2.43 -2.63 17.76
CA VAL A 409 1.00 -2.86 17.96
C VAL A 409 0.80 -3.68 19.23
N SER A 410 0.24 -3.06 20.25
CA SER A 410 0.03 -3.61 21.59
C SER A 410 -1.47 -3.71 21.93
N PRO A 411 -2.12 -4.85 21.62
CA PRO A 411 -3.55 -5.04 21.83
C PRO A 411 -4.08 -4.76 23.24
N PRO A 412 -3.35 -5.02 24.35
CA PRO A 412 -3.83 -4.70 25.69
C PRO A 412 -4.18 -3.22 25.92
N TYR A 413 -3.64 -2.32 25.10
CA TYR A 413 -3.89 -0.88 25.18
C TYR A 413 -4.80 -0.36 24.06
N ASP A 414 -5.29 -1.23 23.18
CA ASP A 414 -6.28 -0.92 22.16
C ASP A 414 -7.65 -1.50 22.54
N THR A 415 -8.33 -0.81 23.47
CA THR A 415 -9.58 -1.29 24.07
C THR A 415 -10.75 -1.37 23.08
N THR A 416 -10.63 -0.73 21.91
CA THR A 416 -11.66 -0.70 20.87
C THR A 416 -11.34 -1.56 19.64
N GLY A 417 -10.16 -2.19 19.57
CA GLY A 417 -9.73 -2.92 18.37
C GLY A 417 -9.64 -1.98 17.17
N THR A 418 -8.94 -0.86 17.32
CA THR A 418 -8.78 0.16 16.29
C THR A 418 -8.13 -0.46 15.05
N VAL A 419 -8.95 -0.68 14.03
CA VAL A 419 -8.64 -1.30 12.73
C VAL A 419 -7.56 -0.53 11.93
N LEU A 420 -7.10 0.63 12.43
CA LEU A 420 -6.17 1.52 11.73
C LEU A 420 -4.85 0.84 11.37
N TYR A 421 -4.32 0.00 12.27
CA TYR A 421 -3.04 -0.71 12.10
C TYR A 421 -3.01 -1.53 10.81
N ILE A 422 -4.14 -2.10 10.44
CA ILE A 422 -4.29 -3.03 9.32
C ILE A 422 -4.22 -2.29 7.99
N TYR A 423 -4.77 -1.08 7.93
CA TYR A 423 -4.71 -0.29 6.72
C TYR A 423 -3.26 0.02 6.35
N ILE A 424 -2.39 0.26 7.33
CA ILE A 424 -0.96 0.47 7.09
C ILE A 424 -0.32 -0.75 6.43
N TYR A 425 -0.49 -1.96 6.98
CA TYR A 425 -0.03 -3.22 6.36
C TYR A 425 -0.53 -3.39 4.93
N ILE A 426 -1.82 -3.13 4.69
CA ILE A 426 -2.45 -3.28 3.38
C ILE A 426 -1.89 -2.29 2.39
N TYR A 427 -1.71 -1.03 2.78
CA TYR A 427 -1.14 -0.04 1.89
C TYR A 427 0.30 -0.41 1.59
N ILE A 428 1.12 -0.74 2.57
CA ILE A 428 2.51 -1.20 2.36
C ILE A 428 2.55 -2.38 1.39
N TYR A 429 1.69 -3.38 1.59
CA TYR A 429 1.51 -4.53 0.71
C TYR A 429 1.09 -4.16 -0.73
N ILE A 430 0.14 -3.24 -0.88
CA ILE A 430 -0.31 -2.71 -2.17
C ILE A 430 0.78 -1.89 -2.87
N TYR A 431 1.78 -1.37 -2.15
CA TYR A 431 2.88 -0.60 -2.75
C TYR A 431 4.07 -1.47 -3.15
N ILE A 432 4.27 -2.62 -2.50
CA ILE A 432 5.17 -3.67 -3.02
C ILE A 432 4.64 -4.21 -4.36
N TYR A 433 3.32 -4.27 -4.54
CA TYR A 433 2.69 -4.56 -5.84
C TYR A 433 3.07 -3.58 -6.95
N ILE A 434 3.37 -2.31 -6.64
CA ILE A 434 3.81 -1.36 -7.67
C ILE A 434 5.28 -1.57 -8.06
N TYR A 435 6.07 -2.24 -7.23
CA TYR A 435 7.44 -2.61 -7.59
C TYR A 435 7.47 -3.82 -8.52
N ILE A 436 6.64 -4.83 -8.27
CA ILE A 436 6.58 -6.01 -9.15
C ILE A 436 5.95 -5.66 -10.51
N TYR A 437 5.15 -4.60 -10.59
CA TYR A 437 4.68 -4.03 -11.87
C TYR A 437 5.65 -3.05 -12.56
N ILE A 438 6.95 -3.08 -12.21
CA ILE A 438 8.04 -2.67 -13.11
C ILE A 438 8.74 -3.91 -13.70
N TYR A 439 8.09 -5.08 -13.72
CA TYR A 439 8.40 -6.14 -14.71
C TYR A 439 7.75 -5.90 -16.09
N ILE A 440 7.29 -4.67 -16.38
CA ILE A 440 7.08 -4.19 -17.77
C ILE A 440 8.42 -3.65 -18.35
N TYR A 441 9.48 -4.42 -18.10
CA TYR A 441 10.48 -4.71 -19.12
C TYR A 441 9.86 -5.40 -20.36
N ILE A 442 8.57 -5.76 -20.32
CA ILE A 442 7.72 -5.95 -21.51
C ILE A 442 7.81 -4.75 -22.48
N TYR A 443 8.09 -3.52 -22.04
CA TYR A 443 8.32 -2.40 -22.98
C TYR A 443 9.74 -2.36 -23.57
N ILE A 444 10.79 -2.67 -22.81
CA ILE A 444 12.16 -2.72 -23.35
C ILE A 444 12.33 -3.93 -24.26
N TYR A 445 11.69 -5.07 -23.96
CA TYR A 445 11.74 -6.26 -24.80
C TYR A 445 10.88 -6.14 -26.07
N ILE A 446 9.73 -5.45 -26.03
CA ILE A 446 8.92 -5.18 -27.24
C ILE A 446 9.57 -4.10 -28.12
N TYR A 447 10.29 -3.11 -27.54
CA TYR A 447 10.95 -2.06 -28.34
C TYR A 447 12.30 -2.49 -28.94
N ILE A 448 12.98 -3.49 -28.38
CA ILE A 448 14.26 -4.00 -28.89
C ILE A 448 14.08 -5.16 -29.90
N TYR A 449 12.92 -5.83 -29.93
CA TYR A 449 12.70 -7.00 -30.79
C TYR A 449 11.55 -6.89 -31.80
N ILE A 450 10.77 -5.79 -31.81
CA ILE A 450 9.76 -5.53 -32.86
C ILE A 450 10.13 -4.31 -33.74
N TYR A 451 11.25 -3.62 -33.48
CA TYR A 451 11.79 -2.56 -34.35
C TYR A 451 13.29 -2.70 -34.61
#